data_AF-A0A7U9SZD2-F1
#
_entry.id   AF-A0A7U9SZD2-F1
#
_cell.length_a   1.000
_cell.length_b   1.000
_cell.length_c   1.000
_cell.angle_alpha   90.00
_cell.angle_beta   90.00
_cell.angle_gamma   90.00
#
_symmetry.space_group_name_H-M   'P 1'
#
loop_
_entity.id
_entity.type
_entity.pdbx_description
1 polymer ?
#
loop_
_entity_poly.entity_id
_entity_poly.type
_entity_poly.pdbx_seq_one_letter_code
_entity_poly.pdbx_strand_id
1 'polypeptide(L)'
;MSILKLKPSCKDYLWGGSRLVEEYGKEYDGEVLAETWELSCHPDGPSVIRNGKYTGRTLSEYIEREGKDVLGTHCRRFRDFPILTKFIDAKDNLSIQVHPDNRYALKNEGQYGKTEMWYVMDAGKEAFLYYGFKKEISREEFARRIQEDTLLEVLNAVPVQKGDVLFIESGTIHAIGKNILIAEIQQNSNVTYRVYDYGRVGKDGKKRDLHIEKALAVTNRIPIVKDNSSYPHVADCDYFTVDKLNLDGKVMRELTGEVSEESFASILMLDGEGIIENEGETLGYKKGDSFLLSAGSGKYTIKGTCDALITTIREKAAQVRVGIAVGGTDTRIGLVDVHQHVIAERTIKTNAERPAEEVVEEIGKTVLALLEQQKIPMDQCVGAGIGVPGTVDRKQGVVRYSNNIRWEDVDIVKEMGKYLPIPIYIANDADCAALGEVTAGAGRDYQDVIMLTLGTGVGGGIILDGNIYEGKGIGGSELGHMVIVEDGEQCTCGRKGCLEAYVSETALIRDVRRAVGKELTPEAIFAAAKKDEAVKAVVDSYIRRLGTGIVNIVNIFRPQLVLLGGGVSVQGEELIKPVEEIMRQGCFGKEKSELPQIKIASLGNEAGMIGAAGLI
;
A
#
# COMPACT_ATOMS: atom_id res chain seq x y z
N MET A 1 -15.26 21.67 -18.93
CA MET A 1 -15.49 20.90 -20.18
C MET A 1 -15.45 19.47 -19.73
N SER A 2 -16.61 18.88 -19.63
CA SER A 2 -16.84 17.74 -18.74
C SER A 2 -16.95 16.43 -19.47
N ILE A 3 -17.28 16.45 -20.79
CA ILE A 3 -17.37 15.24 -21.61
C ILE A 3 -16.26 15.25 -22.64
N LEU A 4 -15.36 14.26 -22.59
CA LEU A 4 -14.30 14.06 -23.58
C LEU A 4 -14.64 12.86 -24.47
N LYS A 5 -14.99 13.11 -25.72
CA LYS A 5 -15.15 12.07 -26.74
C LYS A 5 -13.80 11.67 -27.29
N LEU A 6 -13.50 10.37 -27.30
CA LEU A 6 -12.17 9.86 -27.63
C LEU A 6 -12.13 9.26 -29.05
N LYS A 7 -10.98 9.45 -29.70
CA LYS A 7 -10.56 8.75 -30.91
C LYS A 7 -9.55 7.68 -30.48
N PRO A 8 -9.78 6.40 -30.81
CA PRO A 8 -8.90 5.32 -30.39
C PRO A 8 -7.61 5.27 -31.21
N SER A 9 -6.59 4.63 -30.65
CA SER A 9 -5.44 4.12 -31.43
C SER A 9 -5.79 2.77 -32.05
N CYS A 10 -5.46 2.57 -33.33
CA CYS A 10 -5.71 1.32 -34.06
C CYS A 10 -4.49 0.38 -34.02
N LYS A 11 -4.71 -0.94 -33.93
CA LYS A 11 -3.67 -1.98 -33.97
C LYS A 11 -4.05 -3.08 -34.97
N ASP A 12 -3.12 -3.43 -35.84
CA ASP A 12 -3.35 -4.24 -37.05
C ASP A 12 -2.72 -5.64 -36.96
N TYR A 13 -2.82 -6.27 -35.78
CA TYR A 13 -2.24 -7.58 -35.52
C TYR A 13 -2.80 -8.67 -36.44
N LEU A 14 -1.99 -9.70 -36.68
CA LEU A 14 -2.26 -10.75 -37.69
C LEU A 14 -3.59 -11.51 -37.52
N TRP A 15 -4.07 -11.61 -36.29
CA TRP A 15 -5.32 -12.32 -35.96
C TRP A 15 -6.56 -11.45 -36.13
N GLY A 16 -6.39 -10.17 -36.47
CA GLY A 16 -7.47 -9.20 -36.58
C GLY A 16 -8.42 -9.46 -37.75
N GLY A 17 -9.62 -8.88 -37.63
CA GLY A 17 -10.62 -8.87 -38.70
C GLY A 17 -10.86 -7.48 -39.28
N SER A 18 -12.08 -7.26 -39.75
CA SER A 18 -12.55 -6.00 -40.32
C SER A 18 -13.80 -5.47 -39.60
N ARG A 19 -14.31 -6.18 -38.58
CA ARG A 19 -15.60 -5.88 -37.93
C ARG A 19 -15.57 -4.55 -37.20
N LEU A 20 -14.43 -4.14 -36.66
CA LEU A 20 -14.28 -2.83 -36.03
C LEU A 20 -14.52 -1.69 -37.01
N VAL A 21 -14.10 -1.84 -38.27
CA VAL A 21 -14.36 -0.85 -39.33
C VAL A 21 -15.82 -0.96 -39.80
N GLU A 22 -16.26 -2.18 -40.15
CA GLU A 22 -17.55 -2.44 -40.80
C GLU A 22 -18.76 -2.23 -39.87
N GLU A 23 -18.65 -2.62 -38.60
CA GLU A 23 -19.77 -2.63 -37.65
C GLU A 23 -19.68 -1.55 -36.55
N TYR A 24 -18.47 -1.04 -36.26
CA TYR A 24 -18.23 -0.05 -35.19
C TYR A 24 -17.70 1.29 -35.72
N GLY A 25 -17.62 1.43 -37.04
CA GLY A 25 -17.30 2.70 -37.71
C GLY A 25 -15.93 3.26 -37.34
N LYS A 26 -14.95 2.40 -37.04
CA LYS A 26 -13.59 2.81 -36.71
C LYS A 26 -12.87 3.36 -37.94
N GLU A 27 -12.27 4.53 -37.78
CA GLU A 27 -11.52 5.23 -38.84
C GLU A 27 -10.16 4.57 -39.04
N TYR A 28 -10.08 3.64 -40.00
CA TYR A 28 -8.86 2.92 -40.34
C TYR A 28 -8.87 2.49 -41.82
N ASP A 29 -7.79 2.78 -42.54
CA ASP A 29 -7.72 2.56 -44.00
C ASP A 29 -7.09 1.21 -44.39
N GLY A 30 -6.63 0.42 -43.40
CA GLY A 30 -6.02 -0.89 -43.65
C GLY A 30 -7.05 -2.03 -43.70
N GLU A 31 -6.64 -3.17 -44.26
CA GLU A 31 -7.52 -4.35 -44.43
C GLU A 31 -7.78 -5.13 -43.13
N VAL A 32 -6.84 -5.07 -42.17
CA VAL A 32 -6.88 -5.83 -40.92
C VAL A 32 -6.77 -4.88 -39.73
N LEU A 33 -7.78 -4.89 -38.87
CA LEU A 33 -7.85 -4.15 -37.62
C LEU A 33 -8.20 -5.10 -36.48
N ALA A 34 -7.23 -5.35 -35.61
CA ALA A 34 -7.30 -6.32 -34.52
C ALA A 34 -7.81 -5.69 -33.23
N GLU A 35 -7.28 -4.51 -32.88
CA GLU A 35 -7.65 -3.80 -31.67
C GLU A 35 -7.86 -2.31 -31.94
N THR A 36 -8.78 -1.72 -31.20
CA THR A 36 -8.84 -0.27 -31.02
C THR A 36 -8.77 0.06 -29.53
N TRP A 37 -7.81 0.89 -29.15
CA TRP A 37 -7.59 1.31 -27.77
C TRP A 37 -8.44 2.55 -27.51
N GLU A 38 -9.63 2.33 -26.95
CA GLU A 38 -10.73 3.28 -26.80
C GLU A 38 -10.41 4.35 -25.76
N LEU A 39 -9.89 3.91 -24.61
CA LEU A 39 -9.43 4.76 -23.53
C LEU A 39 -8.00 4.35 -23.18
N SER A 40 -7.03 5.18 -23.56
CA SER A 40 -5.63 4.86 -23.36
C SER A 40 -4.81 6.11 -23.06
N CYS A 41 -4.03 6.03 -21.99
CA CYS A 41 -2.87 6.89 -21.75
C CYS A 41 -1.55 6.16 -21.98
N HIS A 42 -1.61 4.90 -22.46
CA HIS A 42 -0.42 4.08 -22.65
C HIS A 42 0.41 4.61 -23.83
N PRO A 43 1.74 4.75 -23.69
CA PRO A 43 2.60 5.31 -24.74
C PRO A 43 2.50 4.60 -26.10
N ASP A 44 2.31 3.28 -26.09
CA ASP A 44 2.19 2.48 -27.32
C ASP A 44 0.95 2.83 -28.16
N GLY A 45 -0.08 3.47 -27.60
CA GLY A 45 -1.32 3.76 -28.31
C GLY A 45 -2.24 4.70 -27.54
N PRO A 46 -1.87 5.98 -27.35
CA PRO A 46 -2.70 6.92 -26.61
C PRO A 46 -3.98 7.27 -27.39
N SER A 47 -5.10 7.45 -26.67
CA SER A 47 -6.35 7.98 -27.23
C SER A 47 -6.26 9.50 -27.42
N VAL A 48 -6.96 10.03 -28.43
CA VAL A 48 -6.96 11.45 -28.78
C VAL A 48 -8.34 12.06 -28.57
N ILE A 49 -8.43 13.25 -27.99
CA ILE A 49 -9.71 13.94 -27.73
C ILE A 49 -10.26 14.53 -29.04
N ARG A 50 -11.56 14.34 -29.31
CA ARG A 50 -12.22 14.78 -30.56
C ARG A 50 -13.02 16.07 -30.45
N ASN A 51 -13.31 16.55 -29.26
CA ASN A 51 -14.19 17.69 -29.04
C ASN A 51 -13.56 18.75 -28.12
N GLY A 52 -14.09 19.97 -28.24
CA GLY A 52 -13.77 21.06 -27.33
C GLY A 52 -12.32 21.55 -27.37
N LYS A 53 -11.86 22.17 -26.28
CA LYS A 53 -10.57 22.90 -26.19
C LYS A 53 -9.34 22.00 -26.31
N TYR A 54 -9.53 20.71 -26.10
CA TYR A 54 -8.48 19.68 -26.14
C TYR A 54 -8.49 18.84 -27.42
N THR A 55 -9.30 19.22 -28.42
CA THR A 55 -9.34 18.54 -29.71
C THR A 55 -7.94 18.34 -30.29
N GLY A 56 -7.62 17.10 -30.66
CA GLY A 56 -6.32 16.72 -31.24
C GLY A 56 -5.21 16.45 -30.23
N ARG A 57 -5.43 16.70 -28.93
CA ARG A 57 -4.51 16.31 -27.86
C ARG A 57 -4.77 14.89 -27.40
N THR A 58 -3.71 14.22 -26.96
CA THR A 58 -3.80 12.93 -26.29
C THR A 58 -4.47 13.08 -24.92
N LEU A 59 -5.05 12.00 -24.43
CA LEU A 59 -5.62 11.98 -23.08
C LEU A 59 -4.55 12.24 -22.01
N SER A 60 -3.33 11.74 -22.20
CA SER A 60 -2.20 12.01 -21.31
C SER A 60 -1.86 13.50 -21.24
N GLU A 61 -1.76 14.20 -22.38
CA GLU A 61 -1.52 15.66 -22.42
C GLU A 61 -2.64 16.45 -21.72
N TYR A 62 -3.89 15.98 -21.80
CA TYR A 62 -5.00 16.58 -21.07
C TYR A 62 -4.81 16.46 -19.55
N ILE A 63 -4.49 15.26 -19.06
CA ILE A 63 -4.29 15.00 -17.62
C ILE A 63 -3.08 15.78 -17.09
N GLU A 64 -1.99 15.83 -17.86
CA GLU A 64 -0.80 16.62 -17.50
C GLU A 64 -1.13 18.11 -17.35
N ARG A 65 -2.03 18.63 -18.20
CA ARG A 65 -2.38 20.04 -18.22
C ARG A 65 -3.40 20.45 -17.17
N GLU A 66 -4.47 19.67 -16.98
CA GLU A 66 -5.48 19.97 -15.96
C GLU A 66 -5.08 19.51 -14.56
N GLY A 67 -4.11 18.61 -14.45
CA GLY A 67 -3.71 17.98 -13.19
C GLY A 67 -4.49 16.69 -12.91
N LYS A 68 -3.93 15.85 -12.02
CA LYS A 68 -4.48 14.51 -11.72
C LYS A 68 -5.84 14.52 -11.03
N ASP A 69 -6.27 15.65 -10.46
CA ASP A 69 -7.56 15.72 -9.78
C ASP A 69 -8.74 15.45 -10.72
N VAL A 70 -8.59 15.67 -12.04
CA VAL A 70 -9.61 15.29 -13.05
C VAL A 70 -9.89 13.78 -13.10
N LEU A 71 -9.07 12.96 -12.45
CA LEU A 71 -9.25 11.51 -12.32
C LEU A 71 -9.99 11.12 -11.03
N GLY A 72 -10.04 12.02 -10.05
CA GLY A 72 -10.71 11.81 -8.76
C GLY A 72 -9.80 11.26 -7.66
N THR A 73 -10.24 11.40 -6.41
CA THR A 73 -9.46 11.06 -5.21
C THR A 73 -9.06 9.58 -5.16
N HIS A 74 -9.91 8.66 -5.63
CA HIS A 74 -9.60 7.23 -5.66
C HIS A 74 -8.48 6.88 -6.66
N CYS A 75 -8.19 7.76 -7.61
CA CYS A 75 -7.10 7.58 -8.55
C CYS A 75 -5.73 7.99 -7.97
N ARG A 76 -5.67 8.69 -6.83
CA ARG A 76 -4.42 9.17 -6.23
C ARG A 76 -3.46 8.04 -5.83
N ARG A 77 -3.98 6.83 -5.60
CA ARG A 77 -3.19 5.62 -5.33
C ARG A 77 -2.43 5.10 -6.56
N PHE A 78 -2.73 5.58 -7.75
CA PHE A 78 -2.03 5.20 -8.97
C PHE A 78 -1.02 6.28 -9.38
N ARG A 79 0.22 5.84 -9.63
CA ARG A 79 1.27 6.65 -10.25
C ARG A 79 0.85 7.16 -11.63
N ASP A 80 0.27 6.31 -12.46
CA ASP A 80 -0.15 6.63 -13.83
C ASP A 80 -1.68 6.44 -13.98
N PHE A 81 -2.25 6.84 -15.11
CA PHE A 81 -3.67 6.57 -15.40
C PHE A 81 -3.96 5.06 -15.24
N PRO A 82 -5.02 4.66 -14.52
CA PRO A 82 -5.09 3.30 -13.98
C PRO A 82 -5.53 2.21 -14.96
N ILE A 83 -6.31 2.57 -15.99
CA ILE A 83 -6.97 1.60 -16.87
C ILE A 83 -6.66 1.81 -18.35
N LEU A 84 -6.88 0.75 -19.13
CA LEU A 84 -6.89 0.75 -20.58
C LEU A 84 -8.15 0.00 -21.04
N THR A 85 -8.91 0.59 -21.95
CA THR A 85 -10.11 -0.02 -22.52
C THR A 85 -9.93 -0.26 -24.01
N LYS A 86 -10.34 -1.42 -24.51
CA LYS A 86 -10.19 -1.79 -25.93
C LYS A 86 -11.44 -2.46 -26.48
N PHE A 87 -11.60 -2.35 -27.80
CA PHE A 87 -12.29 -3.37 -28.58
C PHE A 87 -11.30 -4.30 -29.24
N ILE A 88 -11.63 -5.59 -29.31
CA ILE A 88 -10.80 -6.63 -29.91
C ILE A 88 -11.64 -7.47 -30.86
N ASP A 89 -11.27 -7.49 -32.15
CA ASP A 89 -11.87 -8.34 -33.20
C ASP A 89 -10.94 -9.51 -33.51
N ALA A 90 -11.17 -10.63 -32.81
CA ALA A 90 -10.43 -11.86 -32.97
C ALA A 90 -11.00 -12.69 -34.13
N LYS A 91 -10.62 -12.36 -35.36
CA LYS A 91 -10.95 -13.19 -36.54
C LYS A 91 -10.25 -14.54 -36.51
N ASP A 92 -9.05 -14.60 -35.94
CA ASP A 92 -8.31 -15.83 -35.68
C ASP A 92 -7.86 -15.91 -34.21
N ASN A 93 -7.32 -17.05 -33.78
CA ASN A 93 -6.92 -17.28 -32.40
C ASN A 93 -5.82 -16.31 -31.97
N LEU A 94 -5.94 -15.71 -30.79
CA LEU A 94 -4.82 -15.00 -30.16
C LEU A 94 -3.85 -15.99 -29.55
N SER A 95 -2.63 -15.54 -29.28
CA SER A 95 -1.64 -16.36 -28.59
C SER A 95 -2.11 -16.85 -27.22
N ILE A 96 -1.67 -18.04 -26.82
CA ILE A 96 -1.72 -18.45 -25.42
C ILE A 96 -0.71 -17.62 -24.63
N GLN A 97 -1.20 -16.97 -23.60
CA GLN A 97 -0.44 -15.98 -22.85
C GLN A 97 -0.86 -15.90 -21.38
N VAL A 98 -0.05 -15.18 -20.63
CA VAL A 98 -0.29 -14.82 -19.23
C VAL A 98 0.16 -13.39 -18.98
N HIS A 99 -0.49 -12.74 -18.03
CA HIS A 99 -0.16 -11.40 -17.59
C HIS A 99 0.41 -11.42 -16.16
N PRO A 100 1.48 -10.65 -15.86
CA PRO A 100 2.00 -10.54 -14.50
C PRO A 100 1.14 -9.68 -13.58
N ASP A 101 1.28 -9.89 -12.28
CA ASP A 101 0.79 -8.96 -11.24
C ASP A 101 1.61 -7.65 -11.24
N ASN A 102 1.13 -6.63 -10.50
CA ASN A 102 1.84 -5.35 -10.39
C ASN A 102 3.27 -5.51 -9.88
N ARG A 103 3.49 -6.40 -8.91
CA ARG A 103 4.79 -6.64 -8.29
C ARG A 103 5.82 -7.10 -9.32
N TYR A 104 5.48 -8.12 -10.10
CA TYR A 104 6.37 -8.69 -11.09
C TYR A 104 6.53 -7.74 -12.27
N ALA A 105 5.46 -7.10 -12.74
CA ALA A 105 5.50 -6.19 -13.87
C ALA A 105 6.33 -4.93 -13.59
N LEU A 106 6.15 -4.27 -12.44
CA LEU A 106 6.90 -3.06 -12.10
C LEU A 106 8.39 -3.35 -11.96
N LYS A 107 8.75 -4.50 -11.37
CA LYS A 107 10.14 -4.91 -11.20
C LYS A 107 10.83 -5.26 -12.52
N ASN A 108 10.14 -5.95 -13.43
CA ASN A 108 10.77 -6.54 -14.63
C ASN A 108 10.52 -5.75 -15.92
N GLU A 109 9.46 -4.97 -15.98
CA GLU A 109 9.01 -4.26 -17.20
C GLU A 109 8.83 -2.75 -16.98
N GLY A 110 8.86 -2.26 -15.73
CA GLY A 110 8.63 -0.85 -15.40
C GLY A 110 7.19 -0.36 -15.59
N GLN A 111 6.25 -1.27 -15.88
CA GLN A 111 4.84 -1.01 -16.13
C GLN A 111 3.95 -1.69 -15.08
N TYR A 112 2.67 -1.33 -15.04
CA TYR A 112 1.70 -2.05 -14.22
C TYR A 112 1.53 -3.50 -14.67
N GLY A 113 1.05 -4.32 -13.74
CA GLY A 113 0.47 -5.62 -14.05
C GLY A 113 -0.76 -5.47 -14.93
N LYS A 114 -1.35 -6.61 -15.29
CA LYS A 114 -2.48 -6.64 -16.22
C LYS A 114 -3.52 -7.66 -15.78
N THR A 115 -4.26 -7.28 -14.74
CA THR A 115 -5.60 -7.82 -14.46
C THR A 115 -6.60 -7.15 -15.39
N GLU A 116 -7.54 -7.95 -15.92
CA GLU A 116 -8.47 -7.53 -16.94
C GLU A 116 -9.83 -8.22 -16.84
N MET A 117 -10.79 -7.73 -17.62
CA MET A 117 -12.06 -8.38 -17.86
C MET A 117 -12.42 -8.31 -19.34
N TRP A 118 -13.12 -9.33 -19.82
CA TRP A 118 -13.66 -9.41 -21.18
C TRP A 118 -15.17 -9.50 -21.14
N TYR A 119 -15.83 -8.62 -21.88
CA TYR A 119 -17.25 -8.70 -22.17
C TYR A 119 -17.42 -9.16 -23.62
N VAL A 120 -18.06 -10.31 -23.82
CA VAL A 120 -18.27 -10.89 -25.14
C VAL A 120 -19.39 -10.14 -25.85
N MET A 121 -19.02 -9.27 -26.79
CA MET A 121 -19.96 -8.45 -27.55
C MET A 121 -20.65 -9.24 -28.66
N ASP A 122 -19.92 -10.19 -29.24
CA ASP A 122 -20.41 -11.16 -30.19
C ASP A 122 -19.49 -12.37 -30.28
N ALA A 123 -20.04 -13.54 -30.61
CA ALA A 123 -19.31 -14.80 -30.69
C ALA A 123 -19.94 -15.76 -31.71
N GLY A 124 -19.11 -16.37 -32.55
CA GLY A 124 -19.53 -17.42 -33.47
C GLY A 124 -20.04 -18.68 -32.76
N LYS A 125 -20.78 -19.54 -33.47
CA LYS A 125 -21.42 -20.75 -32.89
C LYS A 125 -20.44 -21.73 -32.21
N GLU A 126 -19.21 -21.78 -32.69
CA GLU A 126 -18.14 -22.64 -32.15
C GLU A 126 -17.05 -21.83 -31.43
N ALA A 127 -17.35 -20.57 -31.10
CA ALA A 127 -16.42 -19.71 -30.41
C ALA A 127 -16.17 -20.23 -28.98
N PHE A 128 -14.89 -20.26 -28.63
CA PHE A 128 -14.44 -20.59 -27.29
C PHE A 128 -13.21 -19.75 -26.98
N LEU A 129 -12.84 -19.69 -25.72
CA LEU A 129 -11.60 -19.10 -25.27
C LEU A 129 -10.90 -20.00 -24.26
N TYR A 130 -9.58 -19.93 -24.24
CA TYR A 130 -8.81 -20.63 -23.23
C TYR A 130 -8.82 -19.80 -21.96
N TYR A 131 -9.21 -20.41 -20.85
CA TYR A 131 -9.37 -19.75 -19.57
C TYR A 131 -8.97 -20.70 -18.43
N GLY A 132 -7.68 -20.62 -18.07
CA GLY A 132 -7.06 -21.45 -17.04
C GLY A 132 -6.71 -22.87 -17.50
N PHE A 133 -6.30 -23.69 -16.54
CA PHE A 133 -6.05 -25.11 -16.74
C PHE A 133 -7.29 -25.96 -16.40
N LYS A 134 -7.45 -27.12 -17.06
CA LYS A 134 -8.52 -28.09 -16.73
C LYS A 134 -8.34 -28.72 -15.35
N LYS A 135 -7.10 -28.83 -14.91
CA LYS A 135 -6.66 -29.40 -13.63
C LYS A 135 -5.34 -28.74 -13.23
N GLU A 136 -4.99 -28.85 -11.97
CA GLU A 136 -3.69 -28.38 -11.49
C GLU A 136 -2.55 -29.11 -12.20
N ILE A 137 -1.49 -28.35 -12.57
CA ILE A 137 -0.25 -28.91 -13.13
C ILE A 137 0.98 -28.33 -12.44
N SER A 138 2.08 -29.09 -12.40
CA SER A 138 3.34 -28.59 -11.86
C SER A 138 4.02 -27.61 -12.81
N ARG A 139 5.00 -26.87 -12.31
CA ARG A 139 5.83 -25.96 -13.13
C ARG A 139 6.61 -26.74 -14.20
N GLU A 140 7.13 -27.90 -13.84
CA GLU A 140 7.90 -28.79 -14.72
C GLU A 140 7.01 -29.34 -15.84
N GLU A 141 5.79 -29.78 -15.51
CA GLU A 141 4.82 -30.22 -16.52
C GLU A 141 4.44 -29.07 -17.46
N PHE A 142 4.22 -27.86 -16.94
CA PHE A 142 3.92 -26.70 -17.78
C PHE A 142 5.06 -26.38 -18.75
N ALA A 143 6.30 -26.36 -18.28
CA ALA A 143 7.48 -26.15 -19.12
C ALA A 143 7.63 -27.24 -20.19
N ARG A 144 7.47 -28.51 -19.80
CA ARG A 144 7.55 -29.66 -20.69
C ARG A 144 6.48 -29.59 -21.80
N ARG A 145 5.24 -29.28 -21.44
CA ARG A 145 4.09 -29.14 -22.37
C ARG A 145 4.30 -28.02 -23.39
N ILE A 146 4.93 -26.90 -23.00
CA ILE A 146 5.31 -25.83 -23.93
C ILE A 146 6.37 -26.34 -24.91
N GLN A 147 7.42 -27.00 -24.40
CA GLN A 147 8.52 -27.50 -25.22
C GLN A 147 8.07 -28.58 -26.22
N GLU A 148 7.13 -29.44 -25.82
CA GLU A 148 6.60 -30.54 -26.63
C GLU A 148 5.40 -30.13 -27.51
N ASP A 149 4.96 -28.87 -27.49
CA ASP A 149 3.79 -28.36 -28.23
C ASP A 149 2.46 -29.08 -27.88
N THR A 150 2.30 -29.48 -26.62
CA THR A 150 1.12 -30.22 -26.11
C THR A 150 0.34 -29.43 -25.05
N LEU A 151 0.60 -28.12 -24.93
CA LEU A 151 -0.03 -27.25 -23.93
C LEU A 151 -1.56 -27.20 -24.06
N LEU A 152 -2.10 -27.14 -25.27
CA LEU A 152 -3.54 -27.00 -25.50
C LEU A 152 -4.37 -28.15 -24.92
N GLU A 153 -3.77 -29.32 -24.72
CA GLU A 153 -4.44 -30.49 -24.15
C GLU A 153 -4.85 -30.26 -22.70
N VAL A 154 -4.07 -29.48 -21.95
CA VAL A 154 -4.26 -29.24 -20.51
C VAL A 154 -4.97 -27.92 -20.20
N LEU A 155 -5.10 -27.03 -21.19
CA LEU A 155 -5.86 -25.79 -21.06
C LEU A 155 -7.36 -26.03 -21.08
N ASN A 156 -8.09 -25.22 -20.32
CA ASN A 156 -9.54 -25.25 -20.25
C ASN A 156 -10.13 -24.38 -21.37
N ALA A 157 -10.73 -25.02 -22.37
CA ALA A 157 -11.45 -24.35 -23.45
C ALA A 157 -12.92 -24.14 -23.02
N VAL A 158 -13.32 -22.88 -22.91
CA VAL A 158 -14.65 -22.47 -22.44
C VAL A 158 -15.45 -21.93 -23.63
N PRO A 159 -16.55 -22.58 -24.04
CA PRO A 159 -17.46 -22.02 -25.03
C PRO A 159 -18.05 -20.70 -24.54
N VAL A 160 -18.23 -19.74 -25.45
CA VAL A 160 -18.78 -18.42 -25.10
C VAL A 160 -19.88 -17.98 -26.06
N GLN A 161 -20.74 -17.11 -25.56
CA GLN A 161 -21.80 -16.44 -26.30
C GLN A 161 -21.86 -14.95 -25.97
N LYS A 162 -22.59 -14.19 -26.79
CA LYS A 162 -22.84 -12.76 -26.54
C LYS A 162 -23.40 -12.53 -25.13
N GLY A 163 -22.81 -11.60 -24.41
CA GLY A 163 -23.19 -11.22 -23.05
C GLY A 163 -22.39 -11.92 -21.96
N ASP A 164 -21.58 -12.94 -22.29
CA ASP A 164 -20.70 -13.58 -21.32
C ASP A 164 -19.62 -12.59 -20.83
N VAL A 165 -19.26 -12.75 -19.56
CA VAL A 165 -18.23 -11.96 -18.89
C VAL A 165 -17.17 -12.91 -18.34
N LEU A 166 -15.91 -12.59 -18.59
CA LEU A 166 -14.78 -13.29 -18.00
C LEU A 166 -13.89 -12.28 -17.28
N PHE A 167 -13.63 -12.53 -16.01
CA PHE A 167 -12.68 -11.75 -15.22
C PHE A 167 -11.34 -12.48 -15.17
N ILE A 168 -10.26 -11.86 -15.64
CA ILE A 168 -8.96 -12.49 -15.81
C ILE A 168 -7.98 -11.83 -14.86
N GLU A 169 -7.81 -12.46 -13.70
CA GLU A 169 -6.80 -12.06 -12.74
C GLU A 169 -5.39 -12.32 -13.31
N SER A 170 -4.45 -11.43 -13.01
CA SER A 170 -3.04 -11.63 -13.33
C SER A 170 -2.53 -13.01 -12.87
N GLY A 171 -1.71 -13.65 -13.69
CA GLY A 171 -1.25 -15.02 -13.51
C GLY A 171 -2.13 -16.06 -14.19
N THR A 172 -3.36 -15.73 -14.60
CA THR A 172 -4.23 -16.65 -15.33
C THR A 172 -3.71 -16.91 -16.74
N ILE A 173 -3.50 -18.18 -17.11
CA ILE A 173 -3.21 -18.55 -18.50
C ILE A 173 -4.50 -18.43 -19.33
N HIS A 174 -4.45 -17.74 -20.47
CA HIS A 174 -5.64 -17.50 -21.28
C HIS A 174 -5.32 -17.23 -22.75
N ALA A 175 -6.36 -17.27 -23.59
CA ALA A 175 -6.34 -16.75 -24.96
C ALA A 175 -7.77 -16.58 -25.50
N ILE A 176 -7.97 -15.54 -26.30
CA ILE A 176 -9.18 -15.35 -27.09
C ILE A 176 -9.12 -16.29 -28.32
N GLY A 177 -10.14 -17.13 -28.50
CA GLY A 177 -10.26 -17.93 -29.71
C GLY A 177 -10.83 -17.14 -30.88
N LYS A 178 -10.78 -17.74 -32.07
CA LYS A 178 -11.29 -17.13 -33.31
C LYS A 178 -12.80 -16.86 -33.28
N ASN A 179 -13.22 -15.92 -34.13
CA ASN A 179 -14.60 -15.45 -34.31
C ASN A 179 -15.25 -14.91 -33.03
N ILE A 180 -14.48 -14.12 -32.26
CA ILE A 180 -14.96 -13.46 -31.05
C ILE A 180 -14.71 -11.96 -31.18
N LEU A 181 -15.71 -11.16 -30.81
CA LEU A 181 -15.58 -9.73 -30.62
C LEU A 181 -15.81 -9.40 -29.14
N ILE A 182 -14.85 -8.71 -28.52
CA ILE A 182 -14.94 -8.34 -27.10
C ILE A 182 -14.67 -6.86 -26.83
N ALA A 183 -15.21 -6.39 -25.70
CA ALA A 183 -14.71 -5.23 -24.99
C ALA A 183 -13.80 -5.71 -23.85
N GLU A 184 -12.58 -5.20 -23.82
CA GLU A 184 -11.58 -5.49 -22.78
C GLU A 184 -11.42 -4.25 -21.90
N ILE A 185 -11.56 -4.41 -20.58
CA ILE A 185 -11.20 -3.40 -19.58
C ILE A 185 -10.08 -4.00 -18.75
N GLN A 186 -8.96 -3.31 -18.68
CA GLN A 186 -7.75 -3.81 -18.04
C GLN A 186 -7.02 -2.70 -17.29
N GLN A 187 -6.07 -3.07 -16.44
CA GLN A 187 -5.06 -2.11 -15.96
C GLN A 187 -4.33 -1.48 -17.15
N ASN A 188 -3.83 -0.25 -16.99
CA ASN A 188 -3.06 0.46 -18.01
C ASN A 188 -1.66 -0.17 -18.20
N SER A 189 -1.61 -1.24 -19.00
CA SER A 189 -0.42 -2.05 -19.24
C SER A 189 -0.49 -2.75 -20.59
N ASN A 190 0.65 -2.88 -21.27
CA ASN A 190 0.76 -3.70 -22.48
C ASN A 190 1.62 -4.96 -22.26
N VAL A 191 1.88 -5.34 -21.01
CA VAL A 191 2.77 -6.45 -20.66
C VAL A 191 2.09 -7.80 -20.93
N THR A 192 2.69 -8.59 -21.83
CA THR A 192 2.15 -9.90 -22.23
C THR A 192 3.26 -10.95 -22.34
N TYR A 193 3.15 -12.04 -21.58
CA TYR A 193 4.06 -13.18 -21.73
C TYR A 193 3.41 -14.28 -22.53
N ARG A 194 3.78 -14.33 -23.80
CA ARG A 194 3.33 -15.34 -24.75
C ARG A 194 4.05 -16.67 -24.54
N VAL A 195 3.31 -17.77 -24.49
CA VAL A 195 3.89 -19.13 -24.43
C VAL A 195 3.64 -19.96 -25.68
N TYR A 196 2.59 -19.65 -26.44
CA TYR A 196 2.30 -20.33 -27.70
C TYR A 196 1.62 -19.41 -28.71
N ASP A 197 1.99 -19.51 -29.98
CA ASP A 197 1.47 -18.66 -31.06
C ASP A 197 1.09 -19.41 -32.34
N TYR A 198 0.82 -20.72 -32.25
CA TYR A 198 0.44 -21.55 -33.40
C TYR A 198 1.47 -21.57 -34.54
N GLY A 199 2.74 -21.32 -34.22
CA GLY A 199 3.82 -21.27 -35.21
C GLY A 199 3.74 -20.12 -36.21
N ARG A 200 2.91 -19.10 -35.94
CA ARG A 200 2.68 -17.96 -36.85
C ARG A 200 3.94 -17.15 -37.09
N VAL A 201 4.01 -16.59 -38.30
CA VAL A 201 5.09 -15.73 -38.77
C VAL A 201 4.59 -14.29 -38.87
N GLY A 202 5.34 -13.37 -38.29
CA GLY A 202 5.15 -11.92 -38.29
C GLY A 202 5.21 -11.30 -39.68
N LYS A 203 4.80 -10.02 -39.78
CA LYS A 203 4.98 -9.21 -41.00
C LYS A 203 6.46 -9.06 -41.39
N ASP A 204 7.37 -9.25 -40.44
CA ASP A 204 8.83 -9.24 -40.60
C ASP A 204 9.41 -10.58 -41.09
N GLY A 205 8.58 -11.60 -41.30
CA GLY A 205 9.00 -12.93 -41.74
C GLY A 205 9.58 -13.81 -40.62
N LYS A 206 9.50 -13.40 -39.35
CA LYS A 206 9.99 -14.18 -38.20
C LYS A 206 8.85 -14.71 -37.33
N LYS A 207 9.08 -15.79 -36.59
CA LYS A 207 8.14 -16.21 -35.54
C LYS A 207 8.09 -15.13 -34.45
N ARG A 208 6.91 -14.91 -33.88
CA ARG A 208 6.74 -13.95 -32.79
C ARG A 208 7.39 -14.46 -31.51
N ASP A 209 7.92 -13.53 -30.72
CA ASP A 209 8.65 -13.86 -29.51
C ASP A 209 7.76 -14.57 -28.48
N LEU A 210 8.35 -15.60 -27.87
CA LEU A 210 7.82 -16.33 -26.74
C LEU A 210 8.61 -15.95 -25.47
N HIS A 211 7.91 -15.85 -24.35
CA HIS A 211 8.42 -15.33 -23.09
C HIS A 211 8.39 -16.42 -22.01
N ILE A 212 8.96 -17.59 -22.33
CA ILE A 212 8.72 -18.83 -21.56
C ILE A 212 9.12 -18.68 -20.09
N GLU A 213 10.33 -18.20 -19.81
CA GLU A 213 10.80 -18.05 -18.41
C GLU A 213 9.93 -17.09 -17.60
N LYS A 214 9.54 -15.95 -18.19
CA LYS A 214 8.68 -14.97 -17.52
C LYS A 214 7.28 -15.53 -17.31
N ALA A 215 6.73 -16.27 -18.27
CA ALA A 215 5.44 -16.93 -18.12
C ALA A 215 5.48 -18.02 -17.03
N LEU A 216 6.50 -18.87 -17.01
CA LEU A 216 6.69 -19.88 -15.96
C LEU A 216 6.72 -19.27 -14.56
N ALA A 217 7.29 -18.07 -14.43
CA ALA A 217 7.40 -17.38 -13.15
C ALA A 217 6.05 -16.85 -12.63
N VAL A 218 5.13 -16.43 -13.50
CA VAL A 218 3.90 -15.74 -13.10
C VAL A 218 2.62 -16.55 -13.28
N THR A 219 2.63 -17.61 -14.09
CA THR A 219 1.42 -18.40 -14.32
C THR A 219 0.97 -19.12 -13.05
N ASN A 220 -0.27 -18.85 -12.65
CA ASN A 220 -0.99 -19.67 -11.67
C ASN A 220 -1.45 -20.96 -12.37
N ARG A 221 -1.03 -22.11 -11.82
CA ARG A 221 -1.17 -23.42 -12.47
C ARG A 221 -2.30 -24.28 -11.91
N ILE A 222 -3.19 -23.66 -11.12
CA ILE A 222 -4.42 -24.29 -10.65
C ILE A 222 -5.60 -23.95 -11.58
N PRO A 223 -6.69 -24.74 -11.57
CA PRO A 223 -7.94 -24.37 -12.22
C PRO A 223 -8.52 -23.09 -11.62
N ILE A 224 -9.24 -22.36 -12.45
CA ILE A 224 -9.89 -21.13 -12.02
C ILE A 224 -11.09 -21.46 -11.13
N VAL A 225 -11.15 -20.79 -9.98
CA VAL A 225 -12.31 -20.81 -9.10
C VAL A 225 -13.23 -19.68 -9.52
N LYS A 226 -14.50 -19.98 -9.83
CA LYS A 226 -15.48 -18.94 -10.14
C LYS A 226 -15.77 -18.14 -8.88
N ASP A 227 -15.56 -16.83 -8.97
CA ASP A 227 -15.98 -15.87 -7.96
C ASP A 227 -17.23 -15.11 -8.45
N ASN A 228 -18.23 -14.99 -7.59
CA ASN A 228 -19.46 -14.23 -7.86
C ASN A 228 -19.54 -12.94 -7.02
N SER A 229 -18.43 -12.56 -6.36
CA SER A 229 -18.34 -11.39 -5.47
C SER A 229 -18.65 -10.06 -6.16
N SER A 230 -18.51 -9.97 -7.49
CA SER A 230 -18.70 -8.73 -8.24
C SER A 230 -20.17 -8.27 -8.32
N TYR A 231 -21.17 -9.11 -8.00
CA TYR A 231 -22.57 -8.68 -8.07
C TYR A 231 -22.86 -7.53 -7.09
N PRO A 232 -23.52 -6.42 -7.54
CA PRO A 232 -24.31 -6.27 -8.77
C PRO A 232 -23.55 -5.78 -10.01
N HIS A 233 -22.24 -5.54 -9.92
CA HIS A 233 -21.38 -5.09 -11.01
C HIS A 233 -21.09 -6.20 -12.03
N VAL A 234 -20.72 -5.80 -13.25
CA VAL A 234 -20.23 -6.73 -14.30
C VAL A 234 -18.88 -7.29 -13.89
N ALA A 235 -18.00 -6.42 -13.38
CA ALA A 235 -16.72 -6.76 -12.80
C ALA A 235 -16.42 -5.75 -11.70
N ASP A 236 -15.85 -6.22 -10.60
CA ASP A 236 -15.39 -5.36 -9.52
C ASP A 236 -14.09 -5.92 -8.96
N CYS A 237 -13.06 -5.07 -8.93
CA CYS A 237 -11.74 -5.43 -8.43
C CYS A 237 -10.99 -4.19 -7.92
N ASP A 238 -9.82 -4.42 -7.35
CA ASP A 238 -8.98 -3.35 -6.81
C ASP A 238 -8.62 -2.25 -7.82
N TYR A 239 -8.66 -2.55 -9.11
CA TYR A 239 -8.17 -1.66 -10.17
C TYR A 239 -9.28 -0.89 -10.87
N PHE A 240 -10.48 -1.46 -10.95
CA PHE A 240 -11.62 -0.88 -11.65
C PHE A 240 -12.92 -1.59 -11.27
N THR A 241 -14.02 -0.85 -11.38
CA THR A 241 -15.39 -1.37 -11.30
C THR A 241 -16.09 -1.08 -12.62
N VAL A 242 -16.80 -2.07 -13.16
CA VAL A 242 -17.52 -1.99 -14.43
C VAL A 242 -18.99 -2.28 -14.22
N ASP A 243 -19.83 -1.34 -14.64
CA ASP A 243 -21.28 -1.46 -14.68
C ASP A 243 -21.79 -1.56 -16.12
N LYS A 244 -22.91 -2.26 -16.31
CA LYS A 244 -23.59 -2.33 -17.60
C LYS A 244 -24.81 -1.42 -17.62
N LEU A 245 -24.91 -0.59 -18.65
CA LEU A 245 -26.08 0.21 -18.94
C LEU A 245 -26.82 -0.33 -20.16
N ASN A 246 -28.13 -0.55 -20.02
CA ASN A 246 -29.02 -0.85 -21.15
C ASN A 246 -30.19 0.15 -21.18
N LEU A 247 -30.32 0.87 -22.30
CA LEU A 247 -31.49 1.68 -22.63
C LEU A 247 -32.18 1.05 -23.83
N ASP A 248 -33.37 0.49 -23.61
CA ASP A 248 -34.16 -0.19 -24.65
C ASP A 248 -34.99 0.77 -25.52
N GLY A 249 -35.00 2.07 -25.17
CA GLY A 249 -35.80 3.10 -25.83
C GLY A 249 -37.31 2.99 -25.59
N LYS A 250 -37.75 1.97 -24.84
CA LYS A 250 -39.16 1.68 -24.56
C LYS A 250 -39.48 1.94 -23.09
N VAL A 251 -38.88 1.14 -22.20
CA VAL A 251 -39.04 1.21 -20.74
C VAL A 251 -38.03 2.20 -20.16
N MET A 252 -36.76 2.08 -20.58
CA MET A 252 -35.68 2.96 -20.13
C MET A 252 -35.19 3.78 -21.31
N ARG A 253 -35.54 5.07 -21.33
CA ARG A 253 -35.18 6.02 -22.41
C ARG A 253 -34.07 6.99 -22.03
N GLU A 254 -33.85 7.12 -20.72
CA GLU A 254 -32.92 8.06 -20.13
C GLU A 254 -32.30 7.42 -18.89
N LEU A 255 -31.00 7.58 -18.73
CA LEU A 255 -30.29 7.35 -17.47
C LEU A 255 -29.67 8.66 -17.03
N THR A 256 -29.80 8.96 -15.76
CA THR A 256 -29.04 10.01 -15.09
C THR A 256 -28.00 9.38 -14.18
N GLY A 257 -26.75 9.87 -14.23
CA GLY A 257 -25.69 9.54 -13.29
C GLY A 257 -25.03 10.81 -12.74
N GLU A 258 -24.08 10.62 -11.83
CA GLU A 258 -23.29 11.69 -11.24
C GLU A 258 -21.83 11.26 -11.15
N VAL A 259 -20.92 12.15 -11.55
CA VAL A 259 -19.47 11.95 -11.44
C VAL A 259 -18.96 12.85 -10.32
N SER A 260 -18.78 12.26 -9.15
CA SER A 260 -18.27 12.95 -7.95
C SER A 260 -16.76 13.26 -8.08
N GLU A 261 -16.20 13.92 -7.08
CA GLU A 261 -14.75 14.14 -6.95
C GLU A 261 -13.94 12.86 -6.72
N GLU A 262 -14.60 11.71 -6.54
CA GLU A 262 -13.96 10.47 -6.13
C GLU A 262 -13.35 9.70 -7.31
N SER A 263 -14.01 9.72 -8.47
CA SER A 263 -13.56 9.01 -9.67
C SER A 263 -14.06 9.70 -10.94
N PHE A 264 -13.28 9.60 -12.01
CA PHE A 264 -13.80 9.79 -13.36
C PHE A 264 -14.81 8.69 -13.73
N ALA A 265 -15.58 8.91 -14.80
CA ALA A 265 -16.40 7.87 -15.44
C ALA A 265 -15.99 7.67 -16.90
N SER A 266 -15.59 6.46 -17.26
CA SER A 266 -15.35 6.05 -18.66
C SER A 266 -16.60 5.34 -19.19
N ILE A 267 -17.10 5.75 -20.36
CA ILE A 267 -18.31 5.20 -20.96
C ILE A 267 -17.99 4.67 -22.35
N LEU A 268 -18.20 3.37 -22.56
CA LEU A 268 -17.94 2.68 -23.81
C LEU A 268 -19.27 2.22 -24.45
N MET A 269 -19.61 2.76 -25.62
CA MET A 269 -20.85 2.43 -26.33
C MET A 269 -20.68 1.15 -27.15
N LEU A 270 -21.30 0.06 -26.69
CA LEU A 270 -21.27 -1.25 -27.36
C LEU A 270 -22.30 -1.34 -28.50
N ASP A 271 -23.43 -0.65 -28.35
CA ASP A 271 -24.51 -0.60 -29.36
C ASP A 271 -25.38 0.66 -29.16
N GLY A 272 -26.20 0.96 -30.16
CA GLY A 272 -27.21 2.03 -30.12
C GLY A 272 -26.71 3.41 -30.54
N GLU A 273 -27.58 4.41 -30.37
CA GLU A 273 -27.34 5.81 -30.73
C GLU A 273 -28.17 6.75 -29.86
N GLY A 274 -27.69 7.98 -29.69
CA GLY A 274 -28.36 8.96 -28.84
C GLY A 274 -27.48 10.15 -28.50
N ILE A 275 -27.73 10.74 -27.33
CA ILE A 275 -26.99 11.88 -26.80
C ILE A 275 -26.55 11.67 -25.36
N ILE A 276 -25.40 12.23 -25.03
CA ILE A 276 -24.90 12.39 -23.67
C ILE A 276 -24.84 13.88 -23.32
N GLU A 277 -25.34 14.23 -22.13
CA GLU A 277 -25.43 15.59 -21.62
C GLU A 277 -24.74 15.70 -20.27
N ASN A 278 -23.99 16.77 -20.01
CA ASN A 278 -23.44 17.10 -18.69
C ASN A 278 -23.19 18.61 -18.62
N GLU A 279 -23.67 19.27 -17.55
CA GLU A 279 -23.49 20.71 -17.31
C GLU A 279 -23.69 21.64 -18.53
N GLY A 280 -24.70 21.33 -19.37
CA GLY A 280 -25.03 22.13 -20.55
C GLY A 280 -24.21 21.81 -21.83
N GLU A 281 -23.25 20.89 -21.76
CA GLU A 281 -22.60 20.29 -22.92
C GLU A 281 -23.43 19.08 -23.40
N THR A 282 -23.68 18.98 -24.72
CA THR A 282 -24.41 17.88 -25.35
C THR A 282 -23.61 17.32 -26.51
N LEU A 283 -23.35 16.01 -26.50
CA LEU A 283 -22.67 15.31 -27.58
C LEU A 283 -23.49 14.12 -28.07
N GLY A 284 -23.52 13.93 -29.39
CA GLY A 284 -24.07 12.72 -29.99
C GLY A 284 -23.15 11.52 -29.80
N TYR A 285 -23.74 10.36 -29.50
CA TYR A 285 -23.06 9.08 -29.49
C TYR A 285 -23.70 8.11 -30.49
N LYS A 286 -22.87 7.21 -31.00
CA LYS A 286 -23.28 6.01 -31.74
C LYS A 286 -22.46 4.81 -31.25
N LYS A 287 -22.88 3.62 -31.66
CA LYS A 287 -22.14 2.38 -31.49
C LYS A 287 -20.66 2.56 -31.80
N GLY A 288 -19.80 2.10 -30.90
CA GLY A 288 -18.36 2.21 -30.99
C GLY A 288 -17.76 3.48 -30.40
N ASP A 289 -18.54 4.51 -30.03
CA ASP A 289 -17.99 5.70 -29.39
C ASP A 289 -17.53 5.42 -27.95
N SER A 290 -16.50 6.17 -27.51
CA SER A 290 -15.99 6.15 -26.14
C SER A 290 -15.86 7.57 -25.57
N PHE A 291 -16.16 7.70 -24.27
CA PHE A 291 -16.17 8.97 -23.56
C PHE A 291 -15.46 8.87 -22.21
N LEU A 292 -14.83 9.95 -21.78
CA LEU A 292 -14.36 10.15 -20.41
C LEU A 292 -15.05 11.39 -19.83
N LEU A 293 -15.69 11.23 -18.67
CA LEU A 293 -16.17 12.32 -17.85
C LEU A 293 -15.22 12.49 -16.67
N SER A 294 -14.68 13.70 -16.49
CA SER A 294 -13.73 13.99 -15.41
C SER A 294 -14.39 13.91 -14.04
N ALA A 295 -13.62 13.55 -13.01
CA ALA A 295 -14.06 13.69 -11.62
C ALA A 295 -14.52 15.13 -11.35
N GLY A 296 -15.56 15.26 -10.53
CA GLY A 296 -16.18 16.54 -10.19
C GLY A 296 -17.04 17.16 -11.29
N SER A 297 -17.23 16.48 -12.43
CA SER A 297 -18.09 17.00 -13.51
C SER A 297 -19.59 16.93 -13.20
N GLY A 298 -19.98 16.35 -12.05
CA GLY A 298 -21.34 16.38 -11.56
C GLY A 298 -22.29 15.55 -12.41
N LYS A 299 -23.53 16.03 -12.55
CA LYS A 299 -24.65 15.26 -13.09
C LYS A 299 -24.58 15.14 -14.61
N TYR A 300 -24.64 13.91 -15.11
CA TYR A 300 -24.75 13.62 -16.54
C TYR A 300 -25.99 12.80 -16.87
N THR A 301 -26.40 12.84 -18.13
CA THR A 301 -27.58 12.16 -18.64
C THR A 301 -27.27 11.50 -19.98
N ILE A 302 -27.69 10.24 -20.16
CA ILE A 302 -27.63 9.51 -21.43
C ILE A 302 -29.06 9.26 -21.91
N LYS A 303 -29.37 9.65 -23.14
CA LYS A 303 -30.69 9.49 -23.77
C LYS A 303 -30.56 8.78 -25.11
N GLY A 304 -31.52 7.92 -25.42
CA GLY A 304 -31.59 7.19 -26.69
C GLY A 304 -31.76 5.70 -26.46
N THR A 305 -31.12 4.91 -27.33
CA THR A 305 -30.94 3.46 -27.11
C THR A 305 -29.45 3.19 -26.93
N CYS A 306 -29.09 2.31 -26.00
CA CYS A 306 -27.71 1.88 -25.87
C CYS A 306 -27.55 0.55 -25.14
N ASP A 307 -26.49 -0.15 -25.50
CA ASP A 307 -25.79 -1.08 -24.61
C ASP A 307 -24.40 -0.46 -24.35
N ALA A 308 -24.03 -0.22 -23.10
CA ALA A 308 -22.79 0.46 -22.74
C ALA A 308 -22.14 -0.12 -21.48
N LEU A 309 -20.82 -0.01 -21.40
CA LEU A 309 -20.05 -0.28 -20.19
C LEU A 309 -19.61 1.04 -19.57
N ILE A 310 -19.81 1.17 -18.26
CA ILE A 310 -19.37 2.32 -17.47
C ILE A 310 -18.28 1.84 -16.52
N THR A 311 -17.10 2.41 -16.61
CA THR A 311 -15.95 2.07 -15.76
C THR A 311 -15.60 3.22 -14.83
N THR A 312 -15.47 2.90 -13.53
CA THR A 312 -15.08 3.83 -12.47
C THR A 312 -14.00 3.21 -11.58
N ILE A 313 -13.38 4.03 -10.74
CA ILE A 313 -12.39 3.63 -9.75
C ILE A 313 -13.00 3.79 -8.36
N ARG A 314 -13.19 2.70 -7.65
CA ARG A 314 -13.71 2.73 -6.27
C ARG A 314 -12.60 2.88 -5.24
N GLU A 315 -13.04 3.24 -4.03
CA GLU A 315 -12.21 3.18 -2.83
C GLU A 315 -11.70 1.74 -2.67
N LYS A 316 -10.39 1.59 -2.36
CA LYS A 316 -9.84 0.26 -2.10
C LYS A 316 -10.47 -0.29 -0.82
N ALA A 317 -10.81 -1.58 -0.79
CA ALA A 317 -11.13 -2.24 0.47
C ALA A 317 -9.99 -1.98 1.50
N ALA A 318 -10.35 -1.45 2.66
CA ALA A 318 -9.54 -0.96 3.79
C ALA A 318 -8.00 -1.07 3.63
N GLN A 319 -7.31 0.04 3.35
CA GLN A 319 -5.84 0.04 3.28
C GLN A 319 -5.21 -0.52 4.58
N VAL A 320 -4.15 -1.30 4.42
CA VAL A 320 -3.43 -1.93 5.54
C VAL A 320 -1.99 -1.42 5.54
N ARG A 321 -1.44 -1.23 6.73
CA ARG A 321 -0.03 -0.88 6.95
C ARG A 321 0.60 -1.96 7.82
N VAL A 322 1.86 -2.29 7.54
CA VAL A 322 2.62 -3.23 8.36
C VAL A 322 3.43 -2.45 9.38
N GLY A 323 3.20 -2.68 10.66
CA GLY A 323 4.01 -2.12 11.75
C GLY A 323 4.95 -3.19 12.31
N ILE A 324 6.25 -2.89 12.38
CA ILE A 324 7.25 -3.79 12.96
C ILE A 324 8.01 -3.03 14.04
N ALA A 325 8.01 -3.54 15.27
CA ALA A 325 8.78 -3.01 16.38
C ALA A 325 9.83 -4.04 16.80
N VAL A 326 11.07 -3.84 16.38
CA VAL A 326 12.21 -4.68 16.77
C VAL A 326 12.65 -4.25 18.17
N GLY A 327 12.66 -5.17 19.12
CA GLY A 327 13.22 -4.94 20.46
C GLY A 327 14.39 -5.88 20.73
N GLY A 328 15.12 -5.66 21.84
CA GLY A 328 16.28 -6.47 22.23
C GLY A 328 15.97 -7.97 22.43
N THR A 329 14.79 -8.27 22.96
CA THR A 329 14.35 -9.66 23.25
C THR A 329 13.36 -10.17 22.23
N ASP A 330 12.37 -9.34 21.89
CA ASP A 330 11.20 -9.70 21.10
C ASP A 330 10.98 -8.67 19.99
N THR A 331 10.53 -9.14 18.83
CA THR A 331 10.07 -8.30 17.72
C THR A 331 8.57 -8.48 17.57
N ARG A 332 7.82 -7.37 17.60
CA ARG A 332 6.38 -7.34 17.39
C ARG A 332 6.07 -6.93 15.96
N ILE A 333 5.10 -7.60 15.35
CA ILE A 333 4.73 -7.43 13.94
C ILE A 333 3.22 -7.38 13.89
N GLY A 334 2.65 -6.35 13.25
CA GLY A 334 1.20 -6.20 13.15
C GLY A 334 0.75 -5.60 11.84
N LEU A 335 -0.50 -5.92 11.49
CA LEU A 335 -1.26 -5.32 10.40
C LEU A 335 -2.19 -4.28 11.01
N VAL A 336 -2.07 -3.03 10.56
CA VAL A 336 -2.79 -1.88 11.12
C VAL A 336 -3.64 -1.25 10.03
N ASP A 337 -4.93 -1.00 10.32
CA ASP A 337 -5.83 -0.33 9.38
C ASP A 337 -5.64 1.20 9.36
N VAL A 338 -6.44 1.89 8.56
CA VAL A 338 -6.43 3.38 8.46
C VAL A 338 -6.95 4.09 9.71
N HIS A 339 -7.67 3.38 10.59
CA HIS A 339 -8.21 3.87 11.85
C HIS A 339 -7.28 3.57 13.04
N GLN A 340 -6.06 3.10 12.76
CA GLN A 340 -5.06 2.71 13.76
C GLN A 340 -5.42 1.47 14.57
N HIS A 341 -6.40 0.67 14.12
CA HIS A 341 -6.72 -0.59 14.75
C HIS A 341 -5.78 -1.69 14.27
N VAL A 342 -5.30 -2.50 15.22
CA VAL A 342 -4.51 -3.70 14.92
C VAL A 342 -5.45 -4.80 14.45
N ILE A 343 -5.36 -5.16 13.17
CA ILE A 343 -6.14 -6.24 12.54
C ILE A 343 -5.64 -7.61 13.05
N ALA A 344 -4.32 -7.78 13.06
CA ALA A 344 -3.66 -8.98 13.54
C ALA A 344 -2.22 -8.66 13.93
N GLU A 345 -1.70 -9.37 14.93
CA GLU A 345 -0.31 -9.25 15.35
C GLU A 345 0.34 -10.60 15.66
N ARG A 346 1.67 -10.61 15.65
CA ARG A 346 2.49 -11.73 16.12
C ARG A 346 3.77 -11.19 16.75
N THR A 347 4.26 -11.90 17.75
CA THR A 347 5.58 -11.66 18.36
C THR A 347 6.53 -12.80 18.01
N ILE A 348 7.76 -12.48 17.61
CA ILE A 348 8.86 -13.42 17.40
C ILE A 348 10.03 -13.08 18.32
N LYS A 349 10.96 -14.02 18.52
CA LYS A 349 12.15 -13.79 19.34
C LYS A 349 13.24 -13.10 18.52
N THR A 350 13.62 -11.87 18.89
CA THR A 350 14.75 -11.18 18.26
C THR A 350 16.05 -11.89 18.60
N ASN A 351 16.29 -12.14 19.90
CA ASN A 351 17.56 -12.64 20.45
C ASN A 351 18.79 -11.89 19.93
N ALA A 352 19.32 -10.96 20.72
CA ALA A 352 20.42 -10.06 20.37
C ALA A 352 21.72 -10.69 19.85
N GLU A 353 21.91 -12.01 19.98
CA GLU A 353 23.07 -12.74 19.43
C GLU A 353 22.84 -13.23 17.98
N ARG A 354 21.60 -13.16 17.48
CA ARG A 354 21.26 -13.64 16.13
C ARG A 354 21.79 -12.68 15.05
N PRO A 355 22.29 -13.20 13.93
CA PRO A 355 22.58 -12.39 12.75
C PRO A 355 21.34 -11.62 12.30
N ALA A 356 21.54 -10.38 11.85
CA ALA A 356 20.45 -9.51 11.43
C ALA A 356 19.63 -10.12 10.29
N GLU A 357 20.29 -10.80 9.36
CA GLU A 357 19.67 -11.44 8.21
C GLU A 357 18.65 -12.51 8.62
N GLU A 358 18.95 -13.31 9.64
CA GLU A 358 18.04 -14.34 10.15
C GLU A 358 16.79 -13.74 10.78
N VAL A 359 16.96 -12.65 11.52
CA VAL A 359 15.84 -11.94 12.16
C VAL A 359 14.96 -11.29 11.09
N VAL A 360 15.57 -10.59 10.12
CA VAL A 360 14.85 -9.95 9.01
C VAL A 360 14.09 -10.97 8.16
N GLU A 361 14.69 -12.13 7.87
CA GLU A 361 14.02 -13.22 7.17
C GLU A 361 12.77 -13.71 7.93
N GLU A 362 12.89 -13.91 9.24
CA GLU A 362 11.77 -14.36 10.08
C GLU A 362 10.66 -13.31 10.16
N ILE A 363 11.01 -12.02 10.25
CA ILE A 363 10.06 -10.92 10.19
C ILE A 363 9.31 -10.95 8.86
N GLY A 364 10.03 -11.00 7.73
CA GLY A 364 9.42 -11.01 6.40
C GLY A 364 8.46 -12.19 6.20
N LYS A 365 8.86 -13.40 6.60
CA LYS A 365 8.00 -14.59 6.57
C LYS A 365 6.77 -14.44 7.48
N THR A 366 6.94 -13.82 8.65
CA THR A 366 5.85 -13.61 9.60
C THR A 366 4.81 -12.62 9.06
N VAL A 367 5.25 -11.53 8.43
CA VAL A 367 4.34 -10.58 7.76
C VAL A 367 3.54 -11.28 6.67
N LEU A 368 4.20 -12.04 5.79
CA LEU A 368 3.53 -12.79 4.73
C LEU A 368 2.50 -13.78 5.29
N ALA A 369 2.84 -14.49 6.37
CA ALA A 369 1.92 -15.42 7.03
C ALA A 369 0.72 -14.71 7.68
N LEU A 370 0.90 -13.53 8.27
CA LEU A 370 -0.20 -12.72 8.81
C LEU A 370 -1.14 -12.27 7.69
N LEU A 371 -0.60 -11.79 6.57
CA LEU A 371 -1.38 -11.37 5.40
C LEU A 371 -2.21 -12.53 4.83
N GLU A 372 -1.59 -13.70 4.65
CA GLU A 372 -2.27 -14.91 4.18
C GLU A 372 -3.38 -15.34 5.15
N GLN A 373 -3.10 -15.36 6.46
CA GLN A 373 -4.08 -15.73 7.48
C GLN A 373 -5.31 -14.82 7.48
N GLN A 374 -5.10 -13.51 7.27
CA GLN A 374 -6.17 -12.51 7.22
C GLN A 374 -6.79 -12.37 5.81
N LYS A 375 -6.30 -13.11 4.81
CA LYS A 375 -6.70 -13.00 3.40
C LYS A 375 -6.56 -11.58 2.85
N ILE A 376 -5.51 -10.88 3.28
CA ILE A 376 -5.19 -9.52 2.83
C ILE A 376 -4.16 -9.64 1.71
N PRO A 377 -4.48 -9.28 0.45
CA PRO A 377 -3.49 -9.26 -0.62
C PRO A 377 -2.38 -8.23 -0.34
N MET A 378 -1.15 -8.56 -0.76
CA MET A 378 0.02 -7.68 -0.54
C MET A 378 -0.17 -6.28 -1.15
N ASP A 379 -0.93 -6.14 -2.23
CA ASP A 379 -1.19 -4.84 -2.86
C ASP A 379 -2.14 -3.93 -2.05
N GLN A 380 -2.83 -4.47 -1.03
CA GLN A 380 -3.62 -3.72 -0.05
C GLN A 380 -2.73 -3.12 1.05
N CYS A 381 -1.48 -3.59 1.14
CA CYS A 381 -0.47 -3.01 2.01
C CYS A 381 0.14 -1.78 1.34
N VAL A 382 -0.12 -0.59 1.89
CA VAL A 382 0.42 0.67 1.34
C VAL A 382 1.90 0.90 1.73
N GLY A 383 2.40 0.15 2.73
CA GLY A 383 3.79 0.15 3.13
C GLY A 383 4.05 -0.67 4.40
N ALA A 384 5.32 -0.75 4.79
CA ALA A 384 5.78 -1.28 6.06
C ALA A 384 6.64 -0.23 6.79
N GLY A 385 6.44 -0.09 8.09
CA GLY A 385 7.30 0.70 8.96
C GLY A 385 8.02 -0.19 9.96
N ILE A 386 9.27 0.15 10.27
CA ILE A 386 10.12 -0.61 11.19
C ILE A 386 10.74 0.34 12.22
N GLY A 387 10.34 0.19 13.49
CA GLY A 387 11.03 0.76 14.64
C GLY A 387 12.17 -0.16 15.08
N VAL A 388 13.39 0.37 15.16
CA VAL A 388 14.59 -0.41 15.54
C VAL A 388 15.40 0.35 16.59
N PRO A 389 15.89 -0.30 17.65
CA PRO A 389 16.75 0.35 18.64
C PRO A 389 18.07 0.77 18.02
N GLY A 390 18.59 1.91 18.46
CA GLY A 390 19.91 2.41 18.11
C GLY A 390 19.91 3.53 17.07
N THR A 391 21.08 3.73 16.47
CA THR A 391 21.37 4.82 15.53
C THR A 391 20.89 4.44 14.13
N VAL A 392 19.77 5.02 13.71
CA VAL A 392 19.12 4.74 12.41
C VAL A 392 19.38 5.85 11.39
N ASP A 393 19.83 5.48 10.21
CA ASP A 393 19.91 6.33 9.02
C ASP A 393 18.65 6.12 8.15
N ARG A 394 17.60 6.88 8.45
CA ARG A 394 16.29 6.77 7.79
C ARG A 394 16.35 7.03 6.28
N LYS A 395 17.27 7.90 5.84
CA LYS A 395 17.40 8.28 4.42
C LYS A 395 18.01 7.17 3.58
N GLN A 396 18.98 6.44 4.14
CA GLN A 396 19.62 5.31 3.46
C GLN A 396 18.94 3.98 3.77
N GLY A 397 18.09 3.91 4.80
CA GLY A 397 17.45 2.65 5.20
C GLY A 397 18.37 1.72 5.99
N VAL A 398 19.35 2.28 6.71
CA VAL A 398 20.43 1.53 7.37
C VAL A 398 20.38 1.71 8.89
N VAL A 399 20.52 0.61 9.63
CA VAL A 399 20.81 0.62 11.08
C VAL A 399 22.32 0.71 11.22
N ARG A 400 22.84 1.89 11.57
CA ARG A 400 24.30 2.11 11.69
C ARG A 400 24.89 1.34 12.85
N TYR A 401 24.21 1.41 13.99
CA TYR A 401 24.67 0.78 15.20
C TYR A 401 23.50 0.55 16.15
N SER A 402 23.41 -0.64 16.70
CA SER A 402 22.48 -0.96 17.78
C SER A 402 23.15 -1.86 18.82
N ASN A 403 23.36 -1.31 20.01
CA ASN A 403 23.94 -2.07 21.11
C ASN A 403 23.02 -3.20 21.61
N ASN A 404 21.70 -2.95 21.60
CA ASN A 404 20.70 -3.86 22.17
C ASN A 404 20.52 -5.15 21.38
N ILE A 405 20.71 -5.11 20.06
CA ILE A 405 20.58 -6.27 19.15
C ILE A 405 21.88 -6.59 18.42
N ARG A 406 22.98 -5.88 18.72
CA ARG A 406 24.33 -6.06 18.16
C ARG A 406 24.39 -5.96 16.64
N TRP A 407 23.59 -5.09 16.06
CA TRP A 407 23.61 -4.82 14.63
C TRP A 407 24.55 -3.67 14.32
N GLU A 408 25.30 -3.80 13.23
CA GLU A 408 26.26 -2.81 12.75
C GLU A 408 26.17 -2.72 11.22
N ASP A 409 25.95 -1.50 10.70
CA ASP A 409 25.75 -1.19 9.28
C ASP A 409 24.81 -2.15 8.51
N VAL A 410 23.65 -2.46 9.10
CA VAL A 410 22.63 -3.34 8.50
C VAL A 410 21.69 -2.54 7.61
N ASP A 411 21.71 -2.82 6.31
CA ASP A 411 20.77 -2.26 5.32
C ASP A 411 19.40 -2.98 5.39
N ILE A 412 18.66 -2.69 6.46
CA ILE A 412 17.41 -3.39 6.79
C ILE A 412 16.33 -3.18 5.72
N VAL A 413 16.28 -2.00 5.07
CA VAL A 413 15.29 -1.73 4.01
C VAL A 413 15.54 -2.64 2.81
N LYS A 414 16.79 -2.77 2.38
CA LYS A 414 17.16 -3.66 1.27
C LYS A 414 16.92 -5.13 1.62
N GLU A 415 17.29 -5.56 2.82
CA GLU A 415 17.12 -6.94 3.27
C GLU A 415 15.64 -7.31 3.40
N MET A 416 14.84 -6.44 4.01
CA MET A 416 13.39 -6.63 4.12
C MET A 416 12.68 -6.57 2.77
N GLY A 417 13.16 -5.73 1.85
CA GLY A 417 12.64 -5.61 0.48
C GLY A 417 12.73 -6.89 -0.35
N LYS A 418 13.51 -7.90 0.08
CA LYS A 418 13.52 -9.25 -0.52
C LYS A 418 12.20 -9.99 -0.27
N TYR A 419 11.50 -9.67 0.81
CA TYR A 419 10.27 -10.33 1.25
C TYR A 419 9.04 -9.45 1.02
N LEU A 420 9.17 -8.15 1.28
CA LEU A 420 8.07 -7.18 1.24
C LEU A 420 8.27 -6.22 0.05
N PRO A 421 7.55 -6.42 -1.07
CA PRO A 421 7.66 -5.62 -2.29
C PRO A 421 6.81 -4.35 -2.21
N ILE A 422 6.86 -3.67 -1.06
CA ILE A 422 6.10 -2.46 -0.72
C ILE A 422 7.07 -1.42 -0.14
N PRO A 423 6.72 -0.12 -0.10
CA PRO A 423 7.56 0.89 0.54
C PRO A 423 7.89 0.51 1.98
N ILE A 424 9.16 0.62 2.38
CA ILE A 424 9.62 0.34 3.74
C ILE A 424 10.25 1.60 4.33
N TYR A 425 9.75 2.02 5.48
CA TYR A 425 10.28 3.14 6.26
C TYR A 425 10.83 2.63 7.57
N ILE A 426 11.88 3.27 8.06
CA ILE A 426 12.48 2.93 9.35
C ILE A 426 12.63 4.18 10.21
N ALA A 427 12.61 3.98 11.52
CA ALA A 427 12.92 4.99 12.51
C ALA A 427 13.47 4.31 13.79
N ASN A 428 13.94 5.13 14.73
CA ASN A 428 14.29 4.65 16.05
C ASN A 428 13.04 4.12 16.78
N ASP A 429 13.20 3.12 17.64
CA ASP A 429 12.10 2.49 18.36
C ASP A 429 11.38 3.43 19.35
N ALA A 430 12.10 4.33 20.02
CA ALA A 430 11.52 5.35 20.90
C ALA A 430 10.77 6.42 20.10
N ASP A 431 11.28 6.81 18.93
CA ASP A 431 10.58 7.71 18.01
C ASP A 431 9.28 7.06 17.51
N CYS A 432 9.31 5.78 17.13
CA CYS A 432 8.11 5.03 16.79
C CYS A 432 7.14 4.96 17.97
N ALA A 433 7.60 4.67 19.19
CA ALA A 433 6.71 4.64 20.35
C ALA A 433 6.02 6.00 20.59
N ALA A 434 6.77 7.10 20.47
CA ALA A 434 6.24 8.45 20.60
C ALA A 434 5.20 8.76 19.50
N LEU A 435 5.52 8.42 18.25
CA LEU A 435 4.60 8.60 17.13
C LEU A 435 3.33 7.75 17.31
N GLY A 436 3.45 6.52 17.83
CA GLY A 436 2.31 5.67 18.14
C GLY A 436 1.37 6.33 19.16
N GLU A 437 1.92 6.87 20.25
CA GLU A 437 1.12 7.56 21.27
C GLU A 437 0.45 8.84 20.75
N VAL A 438 1.11 9.58 19.84
CA VAL A 438 0.51 10.75 19.17
C VAL A 438 -0.52 10.32 18.11
N THR A 439 -0.39 9.12 17.55
CA THR A 439 -1.30 8.65 16.49
C THR A 439 -2.56 8.01 17.05
N ALA A 440 -2.45 7.23 18.13
CA ALA A 440 -3.55 6.40 18.64
C ALA A 440 -3.66 6.37 20.18
N GLY A 441 -2.74 7.03 20.89
CA GLY A 441 -2.61 6.92 22.34
C GLY A 441 -2.89 8.22 23.11
N ALA A 442 -2.18 8.38 24.22
CA ALA A 442 -2.38 9.48 25.17
C ALA A 442 -1.98 10.86 24.62
N GLY A 443 -1.27 10.88 23.48
CA GLY A 443 -0.79 12.08 22.80
C GLY A 443 -1.66 12.57 21.64
N ARG A 444 -2.76 11.89 21.29
CA ARG A 444 -3.56 12.17 20.07
C ARG A 444 -4.07 13.60 19.88
N ASP A 445 -4.23 14.32 20.98
CA ASP A 445 -4.79 15.68 21.00
C ASP A 445 -3.67 16.76 21.03
N TYR A 446 -2.40 16.36 20.82
CA TYR A 446 -1.21 17.21 20.96
C TYR A 446 -0.29 17.08 19.74
N GLN A 447 0.39 18.18 19.40
CA GLN A 447 1.31 18.25 18.26
C GLN A 447 2.78 18.32 18.70
N ASP A 448 3.05 18.89 19.89
CA ASP A 448 4.39 18.94 20.47
C ASP A 448 4.45 18.05 21.71
N VAL A 449 5.00 16.84 21.53
CA VAL A 449 5.02 15.78 22.53
C VAL A 449 6.43 15.23 22.68
N ILE A 450 6.89 15.10 23.92
CA ILE A 450 8.14 14.41 24.21
C ILE A 450 7.85 13.17 25.03
N MET A 451 8.29 12.02 24.56
CA MET A 451 8.15 10.75 25.25
C MET A 451 9.49 10.30 25.82
N LEU A 452 9.49 9.86 27.07
CA LEU A 452 10.59 9.12 27.68
C LEU A 452 10.12 7.69 27.96
N THR A 453 10.91 6.70 27.54
CA THR A 453 10.66 5.28 27.84
C THR A 453 11.56 4.85 28.99
N LEU A 454 10.95 4.46 30.12
CA LEU A 454 11.63 4.07 31.36
C LEU A 454 11.65 2.54 31.48
N GLY A 455 12.48 1.90 30.65
CA GLY A 455 12.67 0.45 30.61
C GLY A 455 14.05 0.04 31.07
N THR A 456 14.62 -1.02 30.49
CA THR A 456 16.00 -1.45 30.76
C THR A 456 17.01 -0.31 30.56
N GLY A 457 16.79 0.50 29.51
CA GLY A 457 17.44 1.79 29.28
C GLY A 457 16.45 2.95 29.32
N VAL A 458 16.91 4.13 28.93
CA VAL A 458 16.05 5.33 28.78
C VAL A 458 16.07 5.80 27.34
N GLY A 459 15.00 5.53 26.60
CA GLY A 459 14.79 6.06 25.26
C GLY A 459 14.06 7.40 25.28
N GLY A 460 14.15 8.12 24.17
CA GLY A 460 13.47 9.40 23.99
C GLY A 460 12.94 9.54 22.57
N GLY A 461 11.68 9.95 22.44
CA GLY A 461 11.09 10.34 21.17
C GLY A 461 10.59 11.77 21.25
N ILE A 462 10.84 12.56 20.20
CA ILE A 462 10.44 13.97 20.14
C ILE A 462 9.52 14.15 18.95
N ILE A 463 8.29 14.59 19.19
CA ILE A 463 7.32 14.97 18.17
C ILE A 463 7.14 16.48 18.25
N LEU A 464 7.38 17.19 17.15
CA LEU A 464 7.16 18.63 17.01
C LEU A 464 6.31 18.88 15.76
N ASP A 465 5.32 19.76 15.84
CA ASP A 465 4.36 20.01 14.76
C ASP A 465 3.73 18.71 14.21
N GLY A 466 3.51 17.71 15.08
CA GLY A 466 2.98 16.39 14.72
C GLY A 466 3.97 15.46 14.00
N ASN A 467 5.24 15.82 13.86
CA ASN A 467 6.26 15.05 13.15
C ASN A 467 7.42 14.65 14.06
N ILE A 468 8.04 13.48 13.78
CA ILE A 468 9.26 13.07 14.48
C ILE A 468 10.38 14.09 14.23
N TYR A 469 10.99 14.59 15.31
CA TYR A 469 12.16 15.43 15.25
C TYR A 469 13.44 14.59 15.20
N GLU A 470 14.07 14.57 14.03
CA GLU A 470 15.28 13.79 13.75
C GLU A 470 16.59 14.60 13.91
N GLY A 471 16.50 15.92 13.96
CA GLY A 471 17.65 16.80 13.76
C GLY A 471 18.19 16.74 12.32
N LYS A 472 19.46 17.16 12.12
CA LYS A 472 20.13 17.16 10.81
C LYS A 472 21.15 16.04 10.63
N GLY A 473 21.59 15.43 11.73
CA GLY A 473 22.57 14.34 11.75
C GLY A 473 21.90 12.97 11.63
N ILE A 474 22.72 11.92 11.66
CA ILE A 474 22.26 10.54 11.76
C ILE A 474 22.09 10.21 13.25
N GLY A 475 21.01 9.49 13.63
CA GLY A 475 20.93 8.89 14.97
C GLY A 475 19.88 9.39 15.95
N GLY A 476 18.79 10.04 15.50
CA GLY A 476 17.64 10.36 16.35
C GLY A 476 17.96 11.23 17.58
N SER A 477 17.00 11.30 18.51
CA SER A 477 17.10 12.11 19.73
C SER A 477 17.45 11.27 20.97
N GLU A 478 18.72 11.25 21.36
CA GLU A 478 19.24 10.42 22.47
C GLU A 478 19.05 11.05 23.87
N LEU A 479 17.79 11.29 24.27
CA LEU A 479 17.47 11.99 25.52
C LEU A 479 18.00 11.29 26.79
N GLY A 480 18.05 9.95 26.81
CA GLY A 480 18.58 9.19 27.94
C GLY A 480 20.07 9.45 28.22
N HIS A 481 20.82 9.95 27.24
CA HIS A 481 22.25 10.15 27.35
C HIS A 481 22.67 11.59 27.73
N MET A 482 21.70 12.45 28.09
CA MET A 482 22.00 13.76 28.69
C MET A 482 22.69 13.60 30.04
N VAL A 483 23.78 14.33 30.28
CA VAL A 483 24.51 14.27 31.56
C VAL A 483 23.77 15.12 32.60
N ILE A 484 23.32 14.48 33.67
CA ILE A 484 22.64 15.14 34.81
C ILE A 484 23.46 15.10 36.11
N VAL A 485 24.55 14.31 36.13
CA VAL A 485 25.51 14.26 37.22
C VAL A 485 26.92 14.24 36.64
N GLU A 486 27.62 15.37 36.69
CA GLU A 486 29.03 15.42 36.29
C GLU A 486 29.85 14.39 37.08
N ASP A 487 30.74 13.67 36.38
CA ASP A 487 31.56 12.58 36.92
C ASP A 487 30.79 11.50 37.68
N GLY A 488 29.52 11.31 37.32
CA GLY A 488 28.60 10.38 37.95
C GLY A 488 28.82 8.89 37.62
N GLU A 489 27.74 8.13 37.73
CA GLU A 489 27.70 6.68 37.49
C GLU A 489 28.00 6.39 36.01
N GLN A 490 28.66 5.26 35.76
CA GLN A 490 28.95 4.78 34.41
C GLN A 490 27.65 4.42 33.67
N CYS A 491 27.48 4.99 32.47
CA CYS A 491 26.39 4.66 31.56
C CYS A 491 26.84 3.59 30.56
N THR A 492 25.86 2.87 30.01
CA THR A 492 26.04 1.82 29.00
C THR A 492 26.68 2.36 27.71
N CYS A 493 26.45 3.63 27.38
CA CYS A 493 27.07 4.30 26.23
C CYS A 493 28.57 4.65 26.42
N GLY A 494 29.16 4.31 27.57
CA GLY A 494 30.57 4.57 27.89
C GLY A 494 30.83 5.92 28.58
N ARG A 495 29.86 6.85 28.59
CA ARG A 495 29.96 8.12 29.33
C ARG A 495 29.63 7.94 30.82
N LYS A 496 29.90 8.97 31.63
CA LYS A 496 29.48 9.06 33.03
C LYS A 496 28.39 10.10 33.20
N GLY A 497 27.45 9.81 34.09
CA GLY A 497 26.48 10.80 34.54
C GLY A 497 25.21 10.96 33.71
N CYS A 498 25.01 10.11 32.70
CA CYS A 498 23.81 10.15 31.85
C CYS A 498 22.53 9.90 32.66
N LEU A 499 21.42 10.51 32.24
CA LEU A 499 20.09 10.33 32.80
C LEU A 499 19.73 8.84 32.93
N GLU A 500 19.97 8.05 31.89
CA GLU A 500 19.75 6.59 31.88
C GLU A 500 20.41 5.87 33.06
N ALA A 501 21.63 6.25 33.44
CA ALA A 501 22.39 5.59 34.50
C ALA A 501 21.72 5.71 35.89
N TYR A 502 20.70 6.56 36.01
CA TYR A 502 19.95 6.83 37.23
C TYR A 502 18.45 6.53 37.12
N VAL A 503 17.86 6.66 35.93
CA VAL A 503 16.39 6.60 35.76
C VAL A 503 15.92 5.48 34.83
N SER A 504 16.78 4.52 34.50
CA SER A 504 16.31 3.26 33.92
C SER A 504 15.78 2.32 35.00
N GLU A 505 14.99 1.33 34.60
CA GLU A 505 14.58 0.21 35.44
C GLU A 505 15.78 -0.51 36.04
N THR A 506 16.81 -0.76 35.22
CA THR A 506 18.05 -1.40 35.67
C THR A 506 18.78 -0.57 36.73
N ALA A 507 18.81 0.77 36.58
CA ALA A 507 19.39 1.66 37.59
C ALA A 507 18.61 1.62 38.91
N LEU A 508 17.27 1.62 38.85
CA LEU A 508 16.40 1.55 40.03
C LEU A 508 16.63 0.25 40.80
N ILE A 509 16.61 -0.90 40.12
CA ILE A 509 16.83 -2.22 40.73
C ILE A 509 18.24 -2.30 41.34
N ARG A 510 19.26 -1.83 40.61
CA ARG A 510 20.64 -1.77 41.08
C ARG A 510 20.77 -0.98 42.38
N ASP A 511 20.16 0.20 42.45
CA ASP A 511 20.31 1.10 43.59
C ASP A 511 19.54 0.61 44.82
N VAL A 512 18.38 -0.03 44.63
CA VAL A 512 17.69 -0.74 45.73
C VAL A 512 18.52 -1.92 46.23
N ARG A 513 19.07 -2.72 45.33
CA ARG A 513 19.95 -3.85 45.71
C ARG A 513 21.17 -3.37 46.48
N ARG A 514 21.77 -2.23 46.11
CA ARG A 514 22.86 -1.59 46.87
C ARG A 514 22.40 -1.11 48.26
N ALA A 515 21.18 -0.58 48.38
CA ALA A 515 20.65 -0.04 49.63
C ALA A 515 20.21 -1.10 50.65
N VAL A 516 19.54 -2.17 50.20
CA VAL A 516 18.90 -3.16 51.10
C VAL A 516 19.32 -4.61 50.87
N GLY A 517 20.25 -4.85 49.93
CA GLY A 517 20.79 -6.19 49.64
C GLY A 517 19.82 -7.16 48.97
N LYS A 518 18.67 -6.67 48.49
CA LYS A 518 17.62 -7.48 47.84
C LYS A 518 17.31 -6.95 46.45
N GLU A 519 17.01 -7.88 45.55
CA GLU A 519 16.52 -7.58 44.22
C GLU A 519 14.98 -7.59 44.25
N LEU A 520 14.36 -6.53 43.75
CA LEU A 520 12.92 -6.31 43.78
C LEU A 520 12.47 -5.82 42.41
N THR A 521 11.25 -6.15 41.99
CA THR A 521 10.65 -5.56 40.78
C THR A 521 10.28 -4.10 41.03
N PRO A 522 10.12 -3.26 39.99
CA PRO A 522 9.72 -1.86 40.16
C PRO A 522 8.47 -1.69 41.03
N GLU A 523 7.43 -2.50 40.83
CA GLU A 523 6.20 -2.45 41.63
C GLU A 523 6.47 -2.76 43.10
N ALA A 524 7.29 -3.77 43.37
CA ALA A 524 7.67 -4.14 44.73
C ALA A 524 8.55 -3.05 45.39
N ILE A 525 9.39 -2.35 44.62
CA ILE A 525 10.20 -1.23 45.08
C ILE A 525 9.32 -0.07 45.54
N PHE A 526 8.38 0.37 44.71
CA PHE A 526 7.47 1.46 45.06
C PHE A 526 6.54 1.09 46.23
N ALA A 527 6.10 -0.17 46.32
CA ALA A 527 5.35 -0.64 47.47
C ALA A 527 6.20 -0.67 48.77
N ALA A 528 7.46 -1.09 48.68
CA ALA A 528 8.38 -1.14 49.82
C ALA A 528 8.79 0.27 50.30
N ALA A 529 8.93 1.24 49.41
CA ALA A 529 9.23 2.64 49.74
C ALA A 529 8.21 3.30 50.69
N LYS A 530 7.00 2.74 50.80
CA LYS A 530 5.97 3.22 51.76
C LYS A 530 6.25 2.80 53.20
N LYS A 531 7.17 1.86 53.42
CA LYS A 531 7.42 1.22 54.73
C LYS A 531 8.89 1.19 55.11
N ASP A 532 9.80 1.24 54.14
CA ASP A 532 11.24 1.14 54.32
C ASP A 532 11.91 2.46 53.88
N GLU A 533 12.48 3.18 54.85
CA GLU A 533 13.13 4.48 54.61
C GLU A 533 14.35 4.38 53.69
N ALA A 534 15.07 3.25 53.67
CA ALA A 534 16.21 3.07 52.78
C ALA A 534 15.73 2.91 51.33
N VAL A 535 14.66 2.13 51.10
CA VAL A 535 14.05 2.00 49.76
C VAL A 535 13.41 3.32 49.33
N LYS A 536 12.75 4.02 50.26
CA LYS A 536 12.17 5.35 50.02
C LYS A 536 13.23 6.35 49.55
N ALA A 537 14.39 6.38 50.18
CA ALA A 537 15.48 7.28 49.78
C ALA A 537 15.97 7.02 48.35
N VAL A 538 15.97 5.75 47.89
CA VAL A 538 16.30 5.38 46.51
C VAL A 538 15.22 5.86 45.55
N VAL A 539 13.94 5.61 45.83
CA VAL A 539 12.81 6.07 45.00
C VAL A 539 12.77 7.60 44.92
N ASP A 540 12.93 8.28 46.05
CA ASP A 540 13.00 9.75 46.10
C ASP A 540 14.18 10.27 45.25
N SER A 541 15.32 9.56 45.25
CA SER A 541 16.46 9.90 44.40
C SER A 541 16.16 9.72 42.92
N TYR A 542 15.55 8.58 42.55
CA TYR A 542 15.11 8.30 41.18
C TYR A 542 14.17 9.41 40.67
N ILE A 543 13.14 9.74 41.45
CA ILE A 543 12.15 10.80 41.12
C ILE A 543 12.85 12.15 40.93
N ARG A 544 13.77 12.53 41.82
CA ARG A 544 14.54 13.79 41.68
C ARG A 544 15.37 13.82 40.40
N ARG A 545 16.01 12.71 40.04
CA ARG A 545 16.83 12.61 38.82
C ARG A 545 15.96 12.64 37.55
N LEU A 546 14.81 11.96 37.57
CA LEU A 546 13.84 12.01 36.47
C LEU A 546 13.28 13.43 36.30
N GLY A 547 12.87 14.07 37.39
CA GLY A 547 12.41 15.45 37.38
C GLY A 547 13.47 16.43 36.86
N THR A 548 14.76 16.22 37.19
CA THR A 548 15.87 17.01 36.63
C THR A 548 15.96 16.87 35.11
N GLY A 549 15.88 15.64 34.59
CA GLY A 549 15.87 15.38 33.15
C GLY A 549 14.68 16.04 32.46
N ILE A 550 13.47 15.90 33.01
CA ILE A 550 12.26 16.50 32.46
C ILE A 550 12.33 18.03 32.48
N VAL A 551 12.79 18.66 33.57
CA VAL A 551 12.98 20.12 33.62
C VAL A 551 13.90 20.61 32.51
N ASN A 552 15.00 19.90 32.25
CA ASN A 552 15.92 20.25 31.17
C ASN A 552 15.23 20.16 29.80
N ILE A 553 14.52 19.06 29.55
CA ILE A 553 13.76 18.83 28.30
C ILE A 553 12.71 19.92 28.09
N VAL A 554 11.90 20.21 29.12
CA VAL A 554 10.82 21.20 29.04
C VAL A 554 11.38 22.60 28.79
N ASN A 555 12.48 22.96 29.44
CA ASN A 555 13.12 24.25 29.19
C ASN A 555 13.65 24.40 27.76
N ILE A 556 14.12 23.31 27.14
CA ILE A 556 14.68 23.30 25.78
C ILE A 556 13.58 23.33 24.73
N PHE A 557 12.60 22.43 24.83
CA PHE A 557 11.65 22.15 23.75
C PHE A 557 10.29 22.80 23.94
N ARG A 558 9.92 23.16 25.18
CA ARG A 558 8.60 23.71 25.51
C ARG A 558 7.43 22.90 24.91
N PRO A 559 7.38 21.57 25.12
CA PRO A 559 6.31 20.75 24.56
C PRO A 559 4.97 21.07 25.21
N GLN A 560 3.88 20.61 24.61
CA GLN A 560 2.54 20.63 25.21
C GLN A 560 2.35 19.46 26.19
N LEU A 561 3.02 18.34 25.93
CA LEU A 561 2.88 17.09 26.69
C LEU A 561 4.22 16.38 26.85
N VAL A 562 4.47 15.87 28.07
CA VAL A 562 5.52 14.89 28.35
C VAL A 562 4.86 13.54 28.64
N LEU A 563 5.21 12.51 27.86
CA LEU A 563 4.73 11.15 28.04
C LEU A 563 5.79 10.27 28.71
N LEU A 564 5.36 9.47 29.68
CA LEU A 564 6.19 8.46 30.32
C LEU A 564 5.70 7.06 29.94
N GLY A 565 6.52 6.32 29.20
CA GLY A 565 6.32 4.91 28.89
C GLY A 565 7.29 4.00 29.65
N GLY A 566 7.17 2.68 29.47
CA GLY A 566 8.06 1.68 30.06
C GLY A 566 7.60 1.12 31.40
N GLY A 567 8.27 0.07 31.89
CA GLY A 567 7.84 -0.69 33.08
C GLY A 567 7.74 0.17 34.34
N VAL A 568 8.61 1.16 34.51
CA VAL A 568 8.56 2.04 35.69
C VAL A 568 7.39 3.03 35.63
N SER A 569 6.88 3.37 34.45
CA SER A 569 5.79 4.35 34.32
C SER A 569 4.43 3.82 34.79
N VAL A 570 4.30 2.50 34.95
CA VAL A 570 3.08 1.81 35.45
C VAL A 570 2.65 2.29 36.84
N GLN A 571 3.55 2.90 37.62
CA GLN A 571 3.24 3.48 38.93
C GLN A 571 2.29 4.69 38.85
N GLY A 572 2.07 5.25 37.65
CA GLY A 572 1.06 6.28 37.41
C GLY A 572 1.25 7.52 38.27
N GLU A 573 0.19 7.91 38.98
CA GLU A 573 0.15 9.12 39.83
C GLU A 573 1.20 9.13 40.94
N GLU A 574 1.66 7.97 41.42
CA GLU A 574 2.73 7.89 42.44
C GLU A 574 4.07 8.37 41.89
N LEU A 575 4.28 8.26 40.57
CA LEU A 575 5.44 8.79 39.87
C LEU A 575 5.19 10.21 39.33
N ILE A 576 4.01 10.46 38.75
CA ILE A 576 3.69 11.73 38.08
C ILE A 576 3.69 12.90 39.06
N LYS A 577 2.93 12.83 40.17
CA LYS A 577 2.74 14.00 41.04
C LYS A 577 4.05 14.56 41.61
N PRO A 578 4.98 13.74 42.13
CA PRO A 578 6.27 14.25 42.61
C PRO A 578 7.11 14.88 41.48
N VAL A 579 7.07 14.31 40.27
CA VAL A 579 7.79 14.83 39.11
C VAL A 579 7.19 16.15 38.63
N GLU A 580 5.87 16.28 38.61
CA GLU A 580 5.18 17.54 38.29
C GLU A 580 5.55 18.65 39.26
N GLU A 581 5.65 18.35 40.56
CA GLU A 581 6.07 19.33 41.55
C GLU A 581 7.50 19.81 41.30
N ILE A 582 8.43 18.90 40.99
CA ILE A 582 9.80 19.24 40.60
C ILE A 582 9.80 20.11 39.34
N MET A 583 8.98 19.77 38.34
CA MET A 583 8.84 20.54 37.10
C MET A 583 8.35 21.96 37.37
N ARG A 584 7.30 22.13 38.19
CA ARG A 584 6.74 23.43 38.58
C ARG A 584 7.77 24.34 39.24
N GLN A 585 8.61 23.75 40.10
CA GLN A 585 9.63 24.50 40.83
C GLN A 585 10.89 24.79 39.97
N GLY A 586 11.29 23.84 39.12
CA GLY A 586 12.56 23.86 38.40
C GLY A 586 12.53 24.50 37.01
N CYS A 587 11.37 24.56 36.34
CA CYS A 587 11.29 25.14 34.99
C CYS A 587 11.48 26.67 34.99
N PHE A 588 12.18 27.16 33.99
CA PHE A 588 12.40 28.59 33.79
C PHE A 588 11.07 29.28 33.47
N GLY A 589 10.71 30.29 34.28
CA GLY A 589 9.41 30.97 34.20
C GLY A 589 8.33 30.36 35.09
N LYS A 590 8.54 29.15 35.63
CA LYS A 590 7.57 28.43 36.48
C LYS A 590 6.18 28.41 35.83
N GLU A 591 5.14 28.72 36.58
CA GLU A 591 3.75 28.74 36.09
C GLU A 591 3.46 29.87 35.08
N LYS A 592 4.37 30.85 34.91
CA LYS A 592 4.18 31.93 33.93
C LYS A 592 4.44 31.48 32.48
N SER A 593 4.98 30.29 32.28
CA SER A 593 5.45 29.81 30.99
C SER A 593 4.74 28.55 30.51
N GLU A 594 3.44 28.44 30.81
CA GLU A 594 2.53 27.35 30.38
C GLU A 594 3.22 25.97 30.40
N LEU A 595 3.34 25.40 31.60
CA LEU A 595 4.03 24.12 31.78
C LEU A 595 3.26 22.97 31.09
N PRO A 596 3.96 22.00 30.48
CA PRO A 596 3.32 20.85 29.87
C PRO A 596 2.58 19.99 30.88
N GLN A 597 1.64 19.21 30.39
CA GLN A 597 1.09 18.09 31.16
C GLN A 597 2.09 16.93 31.19
N ILE A 598 2.05 16.11 32.24
CA ILE A 598 2.75 14.82 32.28
C ILE A 598 1.70 13.71 32.31
N LYS A 599 1.79 12.75 31.39
CA LYS A 599 0.88 11.59 31.33
C LYS A 599 1.64 10.28 31.15
N ILE A 600 0.98 9.18 31.49
CA ILE A 600 1.47 7.83 31.15
C ILE A 600 1.03 7.48 29.73
N ALA A 601 1.94 6.86 28.97
CA ALA A 601 1.66 6.27 27.66
C ALA A 601 0.54 5.20 27.76
N SER A 602 -0.43 5.21 26.85
CA SER A 602 -1.63 4.36 26.97
C SER A 602 -1.60 3.09 26.12
N LEU A 603 -0.81 3.05 25.05
CA LEU A 603 -0.74 1.90 24.12
C LEU A 603 0.18 0.78 24.64
N GLY A 604 0.95 1.07 25.69
CA GLY A 604 1.87 0.09 26.30
C GLY A 604 2.83 -0.49 25.26
N ASN A 605 2.80 -1.82 25.11
CA ASN A 605 3.71 -2.52 24.21
C ASN A 605 3.31 -2.45 22.72
N GLU A 606 2.12 -1.95 22.39
CA GLU A 606 1.68 -1.76 21.00
C GLU A 606 2.18 -0.43 20.41
N ALA A 607 2.59 0.52 21.25
CA ALA A 607 2.99 1.87 20.85
C ALA A 607 4.03 1.87 19.71
N GLY A 608 5.10 1.09 19.86
CA GLY A 608 6.16 1.01 18.86
C GLY A 608 5.69 0.42 17.53
N MET A 609 4.79 -0.56 17.55
CA MET A 609 4.26 -1.23 16.35
C MET A 609 3.28 -0.32 15.60
N ILE A 610 2.35 0.31 16.32
CA ILE A 610 1.40 1.27 15.74
C ILE A 610 2.15 2.49 15.20
N GLY A 611 3.11 3.01 15.94
CA GLY A 611 3.90 4.14 15.48
C GLY A 611 4.85 3.81 14.34
N ALA A 612 5.39 2.58 14.28
CA ALA A 612 6.06 2.08 13.08
C ALA A 612 5.12 2.11 11.87
N ALA A 613 3.89 1.61 11.98
CA ALA A 613 2.90 1.73 10.91
C ALA A 613 2.57 3.19 10.56
N GLY A 614 2.63 4.11 11.53
CA GLY A 614 2.45 5.56 11.34
C GLY A 614 3.58 6.28 10.58
N LEU A 615 4.67 5.60 10.25
CA LEU A 615 5.71 6.15 9.37
C LEU A 615 5.27 6.23 7.89
N ILE A 616 4.18 5.51 7.56
CA ILE A 616 3.55 5.42 6.24
C ILE A 616 2.31 6.32 6.23
#